data_AF-A0A345HWS0-F1
#
_entry.id   AF-A0A345HWS0-F1
#
_cell.length_a   1.000
_cell.length_b   1.000
_cell.length_c   1.000
_cell.angle_alpha   90.00
_cell.angle_beta   90.00
_cell.angle_gamma   90.00
#
_symmetry.space_group_name_H-M   'P 1'
#
loop_
_entity.id
_entity.type
_entity.pdbx_description
1 polymer ?
#
loop_
_entity_poly.entity_id
_entity_poly.type
_entity_poly.pdbx_seq_one_letter_code
_entity_poly.pdbx_strand_id
1 'polypeptide(L)'
;MVIKPEIGQQAWGSVLNAALDTLQGSADGARDVANGATAAVEALQGDVDALQGALGGKQYYRLVASATAPADVKAKANYVCTGSADQTQINTAITEAQAEGGGIVQLTGGSFTLSGPVGISGTVNEDDPRTVTLAGVGEFATLLKPAPGVHGISLTNWAQCHIRDLGIIISGSSNGIVSQGVTSGDTRSFWCSSFRNLRINGSYTPTNTGWGMYLDMPFRSAFDNIEIEGTRNGMMLYNNSAVQNAGDCSFTRMFIEIVGTGGTAIQVHSVDGNMNQNNFNMVEALADGPDCTGILIDGAEHGASQRFWGTNLEQFQTLVNVANGESNVFDLNYVTCRDGGAGNRAFVCGSNSYGNTFSAKWLNVSGAVKVIEDNNNTSNVPNVFDGIRIENNAGAVTYSKTNSTVFRNITTFNDGGTVQAGLLQYPLTVVNDPTFIPADQGLITWTHDPATLRSSSNATTSGTVYLCKVKIVERATVVSNIIIGVEAAGATLTSAQNLLGLYSASGTRLAVTADQSTAWTTVGVKTAAITPQTLAVGSYYVAILANGTTPPQFSMGAGGALNVNVPSVTGAARFLTGPTAQTSLPASITLSSQTQTTGARWAGLT
;
A
#
# COMPACT_ATOMS: atom_id res chain seq x y z
N MET A 1 66.58 120.64 -16.48
CA MET A 1 66.77 119.21 -16.80
C MET A 1 65.65 118.44 -16.13
N VAL A 2 64.54 118.23 -16.86
CA VAL A 2 63.35 117.53 -16.35
C VAL A 2 63.56 116.05 -16.63
N ILE A 3 63.91 115.27 -15.60
CA ILE A 3 63.99 113.82 -15.67
C ILE A 3 62.57 113.30 -15.50
N LYS A 4 61.91 112.94 -16.61
CA LYS A 4 60.72 112.09 -16.56
C LYS A 4 61.18 110.69 -16.16
N PRO A 5 60.68 110.10 -15.06
CA PRO A 5 60.86 108.67 -14.86
C PRO A 5 60.00 107.97 -15.93
N GLU A 6 60.65 107.38 -16.93
CA GLU A 6 60.07 106.29 -17.70
C GLU A 6 59.88 105.11 -16.74
N ILE A 7 58.82 105.18 -15.93
CA ILE A 7 58.24 103.98 -15.37
C ILE A 7 57.75 103.23 -16.60
N GLY A 8 58.51 102.22 -17.01
CA GLY A 8 58.08 101.25 -18.00
C GLY A 8 56.80 100.60 -17.49
N GLN A 9 55.66 101.23 -17.80
CA GLN A 9 54.35 100.64 -17.69
C GLN A 9 54.31 99.51 -18.72
N GLN A 10 54.96 98.38 -18.44
CA GLN A 10 54.43 97.12 -18.93
C GLN A 10 52.99 97.11 -18.42
N ALA A 11 52.03 97.09 -19.34
CA ALA A 11 50.62 97.10 -19.01
C ALA A 11 50.34 95.84 -18.18
N TRP A 12 50.36 95.95 -16.85
CA TRP A 12 50.12 94.84 -15.93
C TRP A 12 48.82 94.10 -16.25
N GLY A 13 47.86 94.77 -16.90
CA GLY A 13 46.65 94.16 -17.42
C GLY A 13 46.88 93.03 -18.44
N SER A 14 47.86 93.12 -19.34
CA SER A 14 48.08 92.05 -20.34
C SER A 14 48.73 90.81 -19.72
N VAL A 15 49.70 90.99 -18.80
CA VAL A 15 50.34 89.90 -18.06
C VAL A 15 49.36 89.23 -17.09
N LEU A 16 48.57 90.03 -16.38
CA LEU A 16 47.54 89.54 -15.47
C LEU A 16 46.45 88.77 -16.23
N ASN A 17 45.95 89.30 -17.35
CA ASN A 17 44.96 88.60 -18.18
C ASN A 17 45.49 87.26 -18.70
N ALA A 18 46.73 87.21 -19.20
CA ALA A 18 47.34 85.95 -19.66
C ALA A 18 47.48 84.92 -18.51
N ALA A 19 47.80 85.36 -17.30
CA ALA A 19 47.86 84.50 -16.12
C ALA A 19 46.46 84.01 -15.69
N LEU A 20 45.44 84.89 -15.74
CA LEU A 20 44.05 84.50 -15.49
C LEU A 20 43.55 83.48 -16.53
N ASP A 21 43.85 83.68 -17.81
CA ASP A 21 43.47 82.75 -18.88
C ASP A 21 44.12 81.37 -18.68
N THR A 22 45.40 81.34 -18.27
CA THR A 22 46.11 80.10 -17.96
C THR A 22 45.51 79.39 -16.75
N LEU A 23 45.16 80.15 -15.69
CA LEU A 23 44.51 79.62 -14.51
C LEU A 23 43.11 79.08 -14.83
N GLN A 24 42.34 79.81 -15.65
CA GLN A 24 41.01 79.41 -16.11
C GLN A 24 41.09 78.13 -16.93
N GLY A 25 42.02 78.03 -17.89
CA GLY A 25 42.23 76.81 -18.66
C GLY A 25 42.65 75.61 -17.80
N SER A 26 43.47 75.84 -16.77
CA SER A 26 43.83 74.80 -15.79
C SER A 26 42.64 74.37 -14.93
N ALA A 27 41.80 75.32 -14.53
CA ALA A 27 40.58 75.05 -13.76
C ALA A 27 39.53 74.31 -14.58
N ASP A 28 39.34 74.67 -15.86
CA ASP A 28 38.46 73.96 -16.78
C ASP A 28 38.97 72.54 -17.05
N GLY A 29 40.27 72.37 -17.28
CA GLY A 29 40.88 71.03 -17.42
C GLY A 29 40.70 70.17 -16.16
N ALA A 30 40.86 70.75 -14.97
CA ALA A 30 40.60 70.05 -13.70
C ALA A 30 39.11 69.69 -13.55
N ARG A 31 38.20 70.57 -13.97
CA ARG A 31 36.75 70.31 -13.97
C ARG A 31 36.38 69.18 -14.93
N ASP A 32 36.97 69.14 -16.12
CA ASP A 32 36.72 68.09 -17.10
C ASP A 32 37.22 66.73 -16.60
N VAL A 33 38.40 66.70 -15.97
CA VAL A 33 38.91 65.49 -15.29
C VAL A 33 37.96 65.06 -14.17
N ALA A 34 37.47 65.99 -13.35
CA ALA A 34 36.53 65.68 -12.28
C ALA A 34 35.19 65.14 -12.81
N ASN A 35 34.65 65.75 -13.87
CA ASN A 35 33.42 65.28 -14.53
C ASN A 35 33.60 63.88 -15.12
N GLY A 36 34.75 63.62 -15.75
CA GLY A 36 35.10 62.29 -16.27
C GLY A 36 35.20 61.24 -15.16
N ALA A 37 35.79 61.60 -14.02
CA ALA A 37 35.85 60.72 -12.85
C ALA A 37 34.47 60.42 -12.26
N THR A 38 33.59 61.44 -12.14
CA THR A 38 32.20 61.26 -11.69
C THR A 38 31.43 60.30 -12.60
N ALA A 39 31.51 60.48 -13.92
CA ALA A 39 30.84 59.60 -14.88
C ALA A 39 31.35 58.15 -14.80
N ALA A 40 32.66 57.96 -14.57
CA ALA A 40 33.23 56.62 -14.38
C ALA A 40 32.74 55.96 -13.08
N VAL A 41 32.60 56.72 -12.00
CA VAL A 41 32.05 56.23 -10.72
C VAL A 41 30.57 55.83 -10.88
N GLU A 42 29.77 56.65 -11.57
CA GLU A 42 28.36 56.34 -11.85
C GLU A 42 28.21 55.07 -12.70
N ALA A 43 29.07 54.88 -13.71
CA ALA A 43 29.08 53.65 -14.51
C ALA A 43 29.44 52.41 -13.67
N LEU A 44 30.47 52.51 -12.83
CA LEU A 44 30.85 51.43 -11.91
C LEU A 44 29.75 51.10 -10.90
N GLN A 45 29.03 52.11 -10.41
CA GLN A 45 27.88 51.88 -9.53
C GLN A 45 26.76 51.13 -10.27
N GLY A 46 26.49 51.48 -11.53
CA GLY A 46 25.56 50.74 -12.38
C GLY A 46 25.95 49.27 -12.59
N ASP A 47 27.24 49.00 -12.80
CA ASP A 47 27.76 47.63 -12.91
C ASP A 47 27.63 46.87 -11.58
N VAL A 48 27.89 47.52 -10.44
CA VAL A 48 27.69 46.95 -9.10
C VAL A 48 26.22 46.61 -8.86
N ASP A 49 25.30 47.51 -9.20
CA ASP A 49 23.86 47.30 -9.04
C ASP A 49 23.37 46.17 -9.94
N ALA A 50 23.88 46.07 -11.18
CA ALA A 50 23.56 44.98 -12.10
C ALA A 50 24.10 43.62 -11.58
N LEU A 51 25.31 43.59 -11.02
CA LEU A 51 25.87 42.40 -10.39
C LEU A 51 25.08 41.99 -9.14
N GLN A 52 24.69 42.95 -8.30
CA GLN A 52 23.84 42.70 -7.13
C GLN A 52 22.46 42.19 -7.53
N GLY A 53 21.83 42.78 -8.55
CA GLY A 53 20.58 42.31 -9.13
C GLY A 53 20.69 40.91 -9.73
N ALA A 54 21.81 40.60 -10.38
CA ALA A 54 22.10 39.27 -10.91
C ALA A 54 22.41 38.22 -9.83
N LEU A 55 22.70 38.64 -8.59
CA LEU A 55 22.86 37.76 -7.43
C LEU A 55 21.56 37.58 -6.64
N GLY A 56 20.63 38.55 -6.70
CA GLY A 56 19.30 38.45 -6.11
C GLY A 56 18.51 37.26 -6.66
N GLY A 57 18.18 36.31 -5.80
CA GLY A 57 17.41 35.11 -6.16
C GLY A 57 18.23 33.92 -6.68
N LYS A 58 19.56 33.98 -6.64
CA LYS A 58 20.39 32.80 -6.95
C LYS A 58 20.42 31.83 -5.77
N GLN A 59 20.32 30.53 -6.08
CA GLN A 59 20.51 29.48 -5.09
C GLN A 59 21.92 29.57 -4.49
N TYR A 60 22.00 29.67 -3.17
CA TYR A 60 23.26 29.71 -2.44
C TYR A 60 23.95 28.36 -2.53
N TYR A 61 25.18 28.36 -3.05
CA TYR A 61 26.01 27.17 -3.19
C TYR A 61 27.17 27.23 -2.20
N ARG A 62 27.27 26.22 -1.33
CA ARG A 62 28.38 26.05 -0.41
C ARG A 62 29.12 24.78 -0.77
N LEU A 63 30.40 24.91 -1.15
CA LEU A 63 31.28 23.78 -1.39
C LEU A 63 32.03 23.43 -0.09
N VAL A 64 31.86 22.18 0.36
CA VAL A 64 32.57 21.61 1.51
C VAL A 64 33.52 20.53 1.00
N ALA A 65 34.82 20.83 1.05
CA ALA A 65 35.85 19.91 0.59
C ALA A 65 36.26 18.92 1.68
N SER A 66 36.31 17.64 1.34
CA SER A 66 36.87 16.60 2.21
C SER A 66 38.35 16.88 2.50
N ALA A 67 38.86 16.37 3.62
CA ALA A 67 40.28 16.47 3.94
C ALA A 67 41.17 15.77 2.90
N THR A 68 40.60 14.83 2.13
CA THR A 68 41.26 14.09 1.05
C THR A 68 41.07 14.71 -0.34
N ALA A 69 40.34 15.83 -0.46
CA ALA A 69 40.11 16.47 -1.76
C ALA A 69 41.41 17.01 -2.39
N PRO A 70 41.47 17.12 -3.73
CA PRO A 70 42.58 17.79 -4.42
C PRO A 70 42.80 19.23 -3.95
N ALA A 71 44.06 19.71 -3.99
CA ALA A 71 44.42 21.03 -3.46
C ALA A 71 43.71 22.19 -4.16
N ASP A 72 43.52 22.08 -5.48
CA ASP A 72 42.80 23.08 -6.29
C ASP A 72 41.30 23.13 -5.97
N VAL A 73 40.71 22.00 -5.56
CA VAL A 73 39.33 21.93 -5.07
C VAL A 73 39.22 22.57 -3.69
N LYS A 74 40.13 22.24 -2.76
CA LYS A 74 40.17 22.86 -1.42
C LYS A 74 40.32 24.38 -1.50
N ALA A 75 41.14 24.88 -2.42
CA ALA A 75 41.33 26.31 -2.62
C ALA A 75 40.06 27.07 -3.08
N LYS A 76 39.09 26.36 -3.67
CA LYS A 76 37.81 26.91 -4.13
C LYS A 76 36.66 26.65 -3.14
N ALA A 77 36.88 25.82 -2.13
CA ALA A 77 35.83 25.43 -1.20
C ALA A 77 35.55 26.54 -0.19
N ASN A 78 34.28 26.69 0.19
CA ASN A 78 33.88 27.58 1.28
C ASN A 78 34.37 27.03 2.62
N TYR A 79 34.36 25.70 2.77
CA TYR A 79 34.86 25.01 3.94
C TYR A 79 35.77 23.86 3.54
N VAL A 80 36.86 23.68 4.29
CA VAL A 80 37.79 22.57 4.13
C VAL A 80 37.76 21.75 5.41
N CYS A 81 37.34 20.49 5.30
CA CYS A 81 37.30 19.54 6.39
C CYS A 81 38.72 19.12 6.82
N THR A 82 38.84 18.65 8.06
CA THR A 82 40.14 18.33 8.67
C THR A 82 40.44 16.83 8.69
N GLY A 83 39.44 15.99 8.42
CA GLY A 83 39.52 14.54 8.49
C GLY A 83 39.12 14.00 9.87
N SER A 84 38.71 14.90 10.77
CA SER A 84 38.25 14.63 12.12
C SER A 84 37.12 15.59 12.47
N ALA A 85 36.01 15.07 12.97
CA ALA A 85 34.84 15.86 13.33
C ALA A 85 34.32 16.77 12.19
N ASP A 86 34.34 16.25 10.95
CA ASP A 86 34.03 17.01 9.73
C ASP A 86 32.57 17.47 9.67
N GLN A 87 31.67 16.90 10.49
CA GLN A 87 30.31 17.39 10.63
C GLN A 87 30.25 18.86 11.07
N THR A 88 31.27 19.38 11.74
CA THR A 88 31.30 20.79 12.15
C THR A 88 31.24 21.71 10.93
N GLN A 89 32.11 21.49 9.93
CA GLN A 89 32.13 22.31 8.71
C GLN A 89 30.85 22.12 7.88
N ILE A 90 30.37 20.87 7.77
CA ILE A 90 29.13 20.57 7.03
C ILE A 90 27.93 21.27 7.70
N ASN A 91 27.79 21.17 9.02
CA ASN A 91 26.69 21.79 9.75
C ASN A 91 26.75 23.32 9.73
N THR A 92 27.95 23.92 9.71
CA THR A 92 28.10 25.37 9.46
C THR A 92 27.59 25.75 8.07
N ALA A 93 27.98 25.01 7.03
CA ALA A 93 27.49 25.25 5.67
C ALA A 93 25.97 25.13 5.55
N ILE A 94 25.37 24.13 6.20
CA ILE A 94 23.91 23.93 6.26
C ILE A 94 23.25 25.11 6.97
N THR A 95 23.78 25.52 8.13
CA THR A 95 23.21 26.62 8.93
C THR A 95 23.24 27.94 8.15
N GLU A 96 24.33 28.23 7.45
CA GLU A 96 24.43 29.43 6.60
C GLU A 96 23.43 29.37 5.44
N ALA A 97 23.34 28.24 4.74
CA ALA A 97 22.35 28.08 3.66
C ALA A 97 20.92 28.32 4.18
N GLN A 98 20.59 27.81 5.36
CA GLN A 98 19.27 28.02 5.98
C GLN A 98 19.04 29.47 6.41
N ALA A 99 20.07 30.15 6.94
CA ALA A 99 19.99 31.57 7.27
C ALA A 99 19.71 32.45 6.03
N GLU A 100 20.09 31.96 4.86
CA GLU A 100 19.86 32.57 3.55
C GLU A 100 18.55 32.08 2.87
N GLY A 101 17.69 31.35 3.60
CA GLY A 101 16.38 30.86 3.10
C GLY A 101 16.42 29.49 2.44
N GLY A 102 17.55 28.79 2.48
CA GLY A 102 17.79 27.49 1.85
C GLY A 102 18.96 27.53 0.87
N GLY A 103 19.34 26.37 0.33
CA GLY A 103 20.44 26.30 -0.63
C GLY A 103 21.00 24.91 -0.85
N ILE A 104 22.14 24.87 -1.54
CA ILE A 104 22.87 23.65 -1.87
C ILE A 104 24.18 23.62 -1.09
N VAL A 105 24.37 22.56 -0.31
CA VAL A 105 25.64 22.18 0.30
C VAL A 105 26.21 21.02 -0.51
N GLN A 106 27.21 21.31 -1.34
CA GLN A 106 27.93 20.32 -2.12
C GLN A 106 29.12 19.78 -1.32
N LEU A 107 29.14 18.48 -1.10
CA LEU A 107 30.30 17.74 -0.63
C LEU A 107 31.14 17.30 -1.82
N THR A 108 32.46 17.45 -1.72
CA THR A 108 33.39 16.89 -2.71
C THR A 108 33.54 15.38 -2.54
N GLY A 109 34.18 14.71 -3.50
CA GLY A 109 34.67 13.35 -3.29
C GLY A 109 35.65 13.25 -2.11
N GLY A 110 35.69 12.08 -1.48
CA GLY A 110 36.51 11.74 -0.33
C GLY A 110 35.70 11.25 0.87
N SER A 111 36.40 11.10 2.00
CA SER A 111 35.80 10.67 3.27
C SER A 111 35.64 11.84 4.24
N PHE A 112 34.52 11.87 4.94
CA PHE A 112 34.20 12.82 6.01
C PHE A 112 34.01 12.06 7.32
N THR A 113 34.92 12.24 8.27
CA THR A 113 34.88 11.52 9.56
C THR A 113 33.99 12.27 10.55
N LEU A 114 32.97 11.61 11.09
CA LEU A 114 31.98 12.29 11.95
C LEU A 114 32.09 11.83 13.41
N SER A 115 32.21 12.78 14.33
CA SER A 115 32.08 12.54 15.78
C SER A 115 30.71 12.91 16.33
N GLY A 116 29.83 13.45 15.47
CA GLY A 116 28.43 13.75 15.69
C GLY A 116 27.69 13.74 14.34
N PRO A 117 26.35 13.73 14.31
CA PRO A 117 25.61 13.64 13.06
C PRO A 117 25.71 14.93 12.21
N VAL A 118 25.54 14.77 10.89
CA VAL A 118 25.19 15.89 10.02
C VAL A 118 23.72 16.25 10.27
N GLY A 119 23.46 17.43 10.81
CA GLY A 119 22.13 17.86 11.23
C GLY A 119 21.46 18.73 10.19
N ILE A 120 20.24 18.37 9.78
CA ILE A 120 19.35 19.24 9.00
C ILE A 120 18.07 19.42 9.83
N SER A 121 17.90 20.61 10.40
CA SER A 121 16.68 20.99 11.11
C SER A 121 15.84 21.89 10.23
N GLY A 122 14.55 21.59 10.05
CA GLY A 122 13.64 22.53 9.41
C GLY A 122 13.22 23.65 10.35
N THR A 123 12.15 24.34 9.95
CA THR A 123 11.45 25.32 10.79
C THR A 123 10.14 24.72 11.29
N VAL A 124 9.55 25.31 12.33
CA VAL A 124 8.21 24.90 12.80
C VAL A 124 7.07 25.44 11.93
N ASN A 125 7.37 25.99 10.74
CA ASN A 125 6.41 26.64 9.86
C ASN A 125 6.50 26.08 8.42
N GLU A 126 5.44 25.45 7.93
CA GLU A 126 5.39 24.94 6.53
C GLU A 126 5.55 26.05 5.49
N ASP A 127 5.19 27.30 5.82
CA ASP A 127 5.31 28.44 4.90
C ASP A 127 6.74 28.98 4.78
N ASP A 128 7.68 28.53 5.62
CA ASP A 128 9.11 28.89 5.56
C ASP A 128 9.99 27.63 5.66
N PRO A 129 10.04 26.77 4.63
CA PRO A 129 10.62 25.45 4.77
C PRO A 129 12.15 25.40 4.70
N ARG A 130 12.82 26.52 4.39
CA ARG A 130 14.30 26.68 4.32
C ARG A 130 15.02 25.47 3.73
N THR A 131 14.60 25.07 2.54
CA THR A 131 14.98 23.80 1.91
C THR A 131 16.50 23.66 1.75
N VAL A 132 17.07 22.56 2.21
CA VAL A 132 18.50 22.26 2.05
C VAL A 132 18.70 21.09 1.11
N THR A 133 19.52 21.27 0.08
CA THR A 133 20.07 20.17 -0.71
C THR A 133 21.44 19.81 -0.18
N LEU A 134 21.62 18.60 0.35
CA LEU A 134 22.93 18.03 0.68
C LEU A 134 23.31 17.04 -0.41
N ALA A 135 24.31 17.38 -1.22
CA ALA A 135 24.70 16.59 -2.39
C ALA A 135 26.16 16.15 -2.29
N GLY A 136 26.44 14.88 -2.58
CA GLY A 136 27.78 14.41 -2.90
C GLY A 136 28.05 14.41 -4.41
N VAL A 137 29.13 13.75 -4.81
CA VAL A 137 29.51 13.53 -6.23
C VAL A 137 29.36 12.06 -6.67
N GLY A 138 28.66 11.24 -5.88
CA GLY A 138 28.37 9.82 -6.14
C GLY A 138 28.46 8.97 -4.87
N GLU A 139 27.62 7.93 -4.74
CA GLU A 139 27.51 7.15 -3.51
C GLU A 139 28.79 6.36 -3.12
N PHE A 140 29.67 6.13 -4.08
CA PHE A 140 31.00 5.52 -3.85
C PHE A 140 32.12 6.56 -3.68
N ALA A 141 31.87 7.81 -4.09
CA ALA A 141 32.88 8.86 -4.15
C ALA A 141 32.84 9.77 -2.93
N THR A 142 31.65 10.07 -2.40
CA THR A 142 31.45 10.94 -1.22
C THR A 142 30.98 10.09 -0.06
N LEU A 143 31.80 9.92 0.97
CA LEU A 143 31.51 8.99 2.07
C LEU A 143 31.44 9.70 3.41
N LEU A 144 30.28 9.68 4.05
CA LEU A 144 30.09 10.03 5.46
C LEU A 144 30.47 8.83 6.33
N LYS A 145 31.38 9.01 7.30
CA LYS A 145 31.90 7.96 8.17
C LYS A 145 31.68 8.33 9.64
N PRO A 146 30.45 8.18 10.17
CA PRO A 146 30.22 8.34 11.59
C PRO A 146 31.01 7.34 12.43
N ALA A 147 31.48 7.79 13.59
CA ALA A 147 32.02 6.91 14.62
C ALA A 147 30.97 5.91 15.12
N PRO A 148 31.36 4.76 15.70
CA PRO A 148 30.41 3.81 16.28
C PRO A 148 29.45 4.47 17.28
N GLY A 149 28.13 4.27 17.08
CA GLY A 149 27.08 4.87 17.90
C GLY A 149 26.69 6.31 17.51
N VAL A 150 27.38 6.91 16.54
CA VAL A 150 27.02 8.21 15.94
C VAL A 150 26.16 7.97 14.69
N HIS A 151 25.07 8.72 14.52
CA HIS A 151 24.26 8.63 13.31
C HIS A 151 24.90 9.39 12.15
N GLY A 152 24.65 8.97 10.90
CA GLY A 152 25.16 9.67 9.72
C GLY A 152 24.50 11.04 9.55
N ILE A 153 23.21 11.05 9.24
CA ILE A 153 22.40 12.25 9.04
C ILE A 153 21.23 12.24 10.04
N SER A 154 20.95 13.39 10.66
CA SER A 154 19.84 13.60 11.58
C SER A 154 18.88 14.67 11.06
N LEU A 155 17.59 14.33 10.98
CA LEU A 155 16.51 15.21 10.52
C LEU A 155 15.56 15.56 11.67
N THR A 156 15.28 16.84 11.87
CA THR A 156 14.42 17.34 12.95
C THR A 156 13.57 18.51 12.51
N ASN A 157 12.49 18.80 13.25
CA ASN A 157 11.68 20.02 13.13
C ASN A 157 11.22 20.32 11.70
N TRP A 158 10.50 19.40 11.04
CA TRP A 158 9.98 19.57 9.67
C TRP A 158 11.06 19.88 8.65
N ALA A 159 12.21 19.21 8.76
CA ALA A 159 13.26 19.36 7.76
C ALA A 159 12.67 19.16 6.34
N GLN A 160 12.87 20.13 5.46
CA GLN A 160 12.67 19.94 4.03
C GLN A 160 14.04 19.81 3.37
N CYS A 161 14.34 18.62 2.87
CA CYS A 161 15.68 18.35 2.36
C CYS A 161 15.70 17.53 1.06
N HIS A 162 16.79 17.68 0.34
CA HIS A 162 17.14 16.84 -0.80
C HIS A 162 18.53 16.26 -0.56
N ILE A 163 18.60 14.98 -0.21
CA ILE A 163 19.86 14.30 0.10
C ILE A 163 20.18 13.37 -1.07
N ARG A 164 21.35 13.54 -1.69
CA ARG A 164 21.70 12.76 -2.88
C ARG A 164 23.17 12.50 -3.10
N ASP A 165 23.43 11.45 -3.88
CA ASP A 165 24.72 11.13 -4.50
C ASP A 165 25.86 10.97 -3.47
N LEU A 166 25.60 10.27 -2.36
CA LEU A 166 26.58 10.05 -1.29
C LEU A 166 26.36 8.70 -0.58
N GLY A 167 27.45 8.20 0.00
CA GLY A 167 27.45 7.00 0.83
C GLY A 167 27.59 7.33 2.32
N ILE A 168 27.05 6.46 3.17
CA ILE A 168 27.13 6.54 4.63
C ILE A 168 27.62 5.18 5.15
N ILE A 169 28.70 5.17 5.94
CA ILE A 169 29.27 3.94 6.51
C ILE A 169 29.00 3.90 8.01
N ILE A 170 28.15 2.99 8.46
CA ILE A 170 27.70 2.89 9.86
C ILE A 170 28.26 1.67 10.57
N SER A 171 28.34 1.72 11.90
CA SER A 171 28.79 0.61 12.74
C SER A 171 28.22 0.71 14.17
N GLY A 172 28.25 -0.38 14.93
CA GLY A 172 27.65 -0.42 16.28
C GLY A 172 26.16 -0.06 16.26
N SER A 173 25.70 0.79 17.17
CA SER A 173 24.31 1.24 17.25
C SER A 173 23.96 2.43 16.34
N SER A 174 24.87 2.82 15.43
CA SER A 174 24.65 3.92 14.49
C SER A 174 23.48 3.64 13.55
N ASN A 175 22.74 4.71 13.24
CA ASN A 175 21.77 4.72 12.14
C ASN A 175 22.37 5.48 10.95
N GLY A 176 22.08 5.08 9.72
CA GLY A 176 22.54 5.82 8.53
C GLY A 176 21.87 7.19 8.46
N ILE A 177 20.55 7.17 8.32
CA ILE A 177 19.69 8.36 8.42
C ILE A 177 18.73 8.15 9.58
N VAL A 178 18.65 9.13 10.47
CA VAL A 178 17.68 9.17 11.56
C VAL A 178 16.84 10.42 11.46
N SER A 179 15.55 10.29 11.72
CA SER A 179 14.68 11.43 12.01
C SER A 179 14.08 11.28 13.39
N GLN A 180 13.78 12.41 14.05
CA GLN A 180 13.16 12.41 15.37
C GLN A 180 11.81 13.09 15.29
N GLY A 181 10.76 12.36 15.67
CA GLY A 181 9.39 12.86 15.74
C GLY A 181 9.29 13.90 16.83
N VAL A 182 8.51 14.95 16.57
CA VAL A 182 8.23 15.94 17.59
C VAL A 182 6.96 15.49 18.30
N THR A 183 7.09 15.06 19.56
CA THR A 183 6.03 14.39 20.33
C THR A 183 4.91 15.32 20.81
N SER A 184 4.95 16.61 20.46
CA SER A 184 3.95 17.60 20.87
C SER A 184 3.57 18.52 19.71
N GLY A 185 2.29 18.53 19.34
CA GLY A 185 1.75 19.35 18.25
C GLY A 185 1.52 18.57 16.95
N ASP A 186 1.18 19.28 15.87
CA ASP A 186 0.95 18.73 14.52
C ASP A 186 2.26 18.48 13.74
N THR A 187 3.31 18.15 14.48
CA THR A 187 4.68 18.35 14.02
C THR A 187 5.33 17.08 13.46
N ARG A 188 5.91 17.18 12.26
CA ARG A 188 6.58 16.11 11.50
C ARG A 188 8.09 16.16 11.70
N SER A 189 8.80 15.06 11.46
CA SER A 189 10.28 15.13 11.49
C SER A 189 10.83 15.77 10.23
N PHE A 190 10.30 15.37 9.08
CA PHE A 190 10.63 15.93 7.77
C PHE A 190 9.44 15.82 6.83
N TRP A 191 9.39 16.71 5.86
CA TRP A 191 8.25 16.87 4.95
C TRP A 191 8.73 17.23 3.56
N CYS A 192 8.01 16.79 2.50
CA CYS A 192 8.29 17.16 1.11
C CYS A 192 9.78 17.00 0.74
N SER A 193 10.41 15.95 1.27
CA SER A 193 11.84 15.71 1.12
C SER A 193 12.10 14.65 0.05
N SER A 194 13.33 14.61 -0.47
CA SER A 194 13.73 13.55 -1.39
C SER A 194 15.12 12.99 -1.10
N PHE A 195 15.26 11.68 -1.27
CA PHE A 195 16.46 10.91 -0.98
C PHE A 195 16.79 10.10 -2.23
N ARG A 196 17.98 10.30 -2.82
CA ARG A 196 18.27 9.78 -4.17
C ARG A 196 19.71 9.30 -4.29
N ASN A 197 19.94 8.14 -4.91
CA ASN A 197 21.30 7.63 -5.16
C ASN A 197 22.14 7.60 -3.87
N LEU A 198 21.63 6.89 -2.87
CA LEU A 198 22.26 6.77 -1.56
C LEU A 198 22.70 5.34 -1.34
N ARG A 199 23.87 5.18 -0.72
CA ARG A 199 24.33 3.89 -0.21
C ARG A 199 24.58 3.97 1.28
N ILE A 200 23.91 3.15 2.06
CA ILE A 200 24.07 3.05 3.50
C ILE A 200 24.66 1.68 3.81
N ASN A 201 25.93 1.65 4.17
CA ASN A 201 26.68 0.42 4.34
C ASN A 201 27.02 0.20 5.82
N GLY A 202 26.60 -0.93 6.37
CA GLY A 202 27.03 -1.41 7.66
C GLY A 202 28.40 -2.09 7.60
N SER A 203 28.69 -2.93 8.60
CA SER A 203 29.98 -3.63 8.68
C SER A 203 29.96 -5.03 8.09
N TYR A 204 28.82 -5.52 7.57
CA TYR A 204 28.59 -6.93 7.22
C TYR A 204 28.91 -7.88 8.38
N THR A 205 28.81 -7.39 9.61
CA THR A 205 28.93 -8.21 10.81
C THR A 205 27.67 -8.05 11.64
N PRO A 206 27.28 -9.06 12.44
CA PRO A 206 26.11 -8.98 13.31
C PRO A 206 26.19 -7.90 14.41
N THR A 207 27.28 -7.14 14.48
CA THR A 207 27.55 -6.16 15.53
C THR A 207 26.88 -4.81 15.28
N ASN A 208 26.48 -4.50 14.04
CA ASN A 208 25.66 -3.33 13.78
C ASN A 208 24.24 -3.60 14.30
N THR A 209 23.72 -2.81 15.22
CA THR A 209 22.37 -2.98 15.78
C THR A 209 21.43 -1.84 15.44
N GLY A 210 21.93 -0.79 14.79
CA GLY A 210 21.09 0.29 14.29
C GLY A 210 20.33 -0.07 13.02
N TRP A 211 19.79 0.95 12.38
CA TRP A 211 19.03 0.88 11.14
C TRP A 211 19.79 1.58 10.02
N GLY A 212 19.70 1.06 8.80
CA GLY A 212 20.07 1.85 7.63
C GLY A 212 19.32 3.19 7.63
N MET A 213 18.00 3.14 7.79
CA MET A 213 17.14 4.32 7.92
C MET A 213 16.13 4.15 9.06
N TYR A 214 16.19 5.02 10.07
CA TYR A 214 15.18 5.13 11.12
C TYR A 214 14.39 6.43 10.90
N LEU A 215 13.21 6.31 10.31
CA LEU A 215 12.41 7.44 9.86
C LEU A 215 11.19 7.59 10.77
N ASP A 216 11.35 8.38 11.83
CA ASP A 216 10.25 8.86 12.64
C ASP A 216 9.45 9.94 11.89
N MET A 217 8.12 9.82 11.92
CA MET A 217 7.13 10.72 11.31
C MET A 217 7.50 11.27 9.91
N PRO A 218 7.83 10.41 8.92
CA PRO A 218 8.05 10.85 7.55
C PRO A 218 6.73 11.32 6.92
N PHE A 219 6.78 12.37 6.10
CA PHE A 219 5.58 12.83 5.40
C PHE A 219 5.86 13.30 3.98
N ARG A 220 5.05 12.88 3.00
CA ARG A 220 5.09 13.36 1.60
C ARG A 220 6.48 13.35 0.97
N SER A 221 7.26 12.30 1.22
CA SER A 221 8.66 12.24 0.83
C SER A 221 8.95 11.11 -0.15
N ALA A 222 9.97 11.28 -0.98
CA ALA A 222 10.34 10.34 -2.02
C ALA A 222 11.74 9.75 -1.79
N PHE A 223 11.84 8.43 -1.93
CA PHE A 223 13.07 7.65 -1.77
C PHE A 223 13.28 6.86 -3.06
N ASP A 224 14.39 7.11 -3.74
CA ASP A 224 14.67 6.56 -5.07
C ASP A 224 16.11 6.09 -5.19
N ASN A 225 16.30 4.88 -5.70
CA ASN A 225 17.63 4.31 -5.94
C ASN A 225 18.52 4.33 -4.68
N ILE A 226 18.09 3.61 -3.64
CA ILE A 226 18.78 3.52 -2.35
C ILE A 226 19.24 2.09 -2.10
N GLU A 227 20.50 1.92 -1.75
CA GLU A 227 21.09 0.66 -1.31
C GLU A 227 21.35 0.72 0.20
N ILE A 228 20.85 -0.26 0.95
CA ILE A 228 21.14 -0.46 2.37
C ILE A 228 21.74 -1.85 2.50
N GLU A 229 22.98 -1.98 2.95
CA GLU A 229 23.68 -3.26 2.94
C GLU A 229 24.48 -3.50 4.22
N GLY A 230 24.70 -4.77 4.57
CA GLY A 230 25.57 -5.15 5.69
C GLY A 230 25.11 -4.61 7.05
N THR A 231 23.83 -4.24 7.17
CA THR A 231 23.20 -3.75 8.40
C THR A 231 22.42 -4.87 9.07
N ARG A 232 22.11 -4.77 10.37
CA ARG A 232 21.16 -5.73 10.98
C ARG A 232 19.72 -5.40 10.64
N ASN A 233 19.39 -4.12 10.50
CA ASN A 233 18.05 -3.67 10.16
C ASN A 233 18.10 -2.70 8.98
N GLY A 234 17.20 -2.86 8.02
CA GLY A 234 17.16 -2.05 6.81
C GLY A 234 16.55 -0.68 7.08
N MET A 235 15.22 -0.59 7.00
CA MET A 235 14.48 0.65 7.16
C MET A 235 13.29 0.50 8.12
N MET A 236 13.11 1.47 9.00
CA MET A 236 11.95 1.60 9.87
C MET A 236 11.21 2.90 9.55
N LEU A 237 9.91 2.80 9.26
CA LEU A 237 8.98 3.92 9.30
C LEU A 237 8.27 3.87 10.65
N TYR A 238 8.49 4.89 11.47
CA TYR A 238 7.99 4.95 12.84
C TYR A 238 7.02 6.13 12.96
N ASN A 239 5.83 5.90 13.49
CA ASN A 239 4.94 6.98 13.94
C ASN A 239 4.81 6.94 15.45
N ASN A 240 5.36 7.97 16.10
CA ASN A 240 5.36 8.10 17.55
C ASN A 240 4.21 8.98 18.09
N SER A 241 3.33 9.47 17.21
CA SER A 241 2.28 10.43 17.54
C SER A 241 0.89 9.83 17.35
N ALA A 242 0.00 10.05 18.32
CA ALA A 242 -1.42 9.74 18.21
C ALA A 242 -2.22 10.79 17.42
N VAL A 243 -1.65 11.99 17.23
CA VAL A 243 -2.38 13.15 16.68
C VAL A 243 -2.32 13.18 15.16
N GLN A 244 -1.19 12.79 14.58
CA GLN A 244 -0.94 12.93 13.14
C GLN A 244 -0.70 11.56 12.49
N ASN A 245 -1.29 11.38 11.31
CA ASN A 245 -1.02 10.22 10.48
C ASN A 245 0.22 10.51 9.63
N ALA A 246 1.34 9.86 9.94
CA ALA A 246 2.54 9.94 9.12
C ALA A 246 2.39 9.06 7.85
N GLY A 247 3.22 9.32 6.85
CA GLY A 247 3.28 8.53 5.62
C GLY A 247 3.15 9.35 4.33
N ASP A 248 2.31 8.92 3.39
CA ASP A 248 2.24 9.49 2.03
C ASP A 248 3.62 9.53 1.34
N CYS A 249 4.46 8.52 1.60
CA CYS A 249 5.81 8.43 1.06
C CYS A 249 5.89 7.42 -0.09
N SER A 250 6.82 7.67 -1.02
CA SER A 250 7.13 6.74 -2.11
C SER A 250 8.55 6.19 -1.98
N PHE A 251 8.69 4.88 -2.14
CA PHE A 251 9.94 4.15 -2.08
C PHE A 251 10.09 3.37 -3.38
N THR A 252 11.08 3.71 -4.20
CA THR A 252 11.25 3.16 -5.54
C THR A 252 12.68 2.68 -5.76
N ARG A 253 12.85 1.49 -6.35
CA ARG A 253 14.17 0.91 -6.68
C ARG A 253 15.11 0.88 -5.47
N MET A 254 14.66 0.25 -4.40
CA MET A 254 15.50 0.06 -3.22
C MET A 254 16.06 -1.36 -3.18
N PHE A 255 17.31 -1.51 -2.73
CA PHE A 255 17.91 -2.80 -2.42
C PHE A 255 18.33 -2.81 -0.94
N ILE A 256 17.87 -3.81 -0.19
CA ILE A 256 18.10 -3.93 1.26
C ILE A 256 18.68 -5.30 1.58
N GLU A 257 19.96 -5.36 1.91
CA GLU A 257 20.62 -6.55 2.44
C GLU A 257 20.86 -6.39 3.94
N ILE A 258 20.25 -7.29 4.72
CA ILE A 258 20.47 -7.38 6.17
C ILE A 258 21.25 -8.64 6.55
N VAL A 259 22.04 -8.54 7.62
CA VAL A 259 22.90 -9.63 8.12
C VAL A 259 22.65 -9.90 9.60
N GLY A 260 22.96 -11.12 10.04
CA GLY A 260 22.85 -11.52 11.45
C GLY A 260 21.46 -12.00 11.85
N THR A 261 21.20 -12.12 13.16
CA THR A 261 20.00 -12.78 13.68
C THR A 261 18.89 -11.80 14.08
N GLY A 262 17.66 -12.11 13.68
CA GLY A 262 16.46 -11.40 14.14
C GLY A 262 16.35 -9.96 13.62
N GLY A 263 16.95 -9.67 12.48
CA GLY A 263 16.86 -8.37 11.82
C GLY A 263 15.57 -8.21 11.01
N THR A 264 15.21 -6.98 10.70
CA THR A 264 14.05 -6.66 9.85
C THR A 264 14.49 -5.77 8.68
N ALA A 265 14.13 -6.15 7.45
CA ALA A 265 14.50 -5.35 6.28
C ALA A 265 13.62 -4.09 6.15
N ILE A 266 12.30 -4.24 6.28
CA ILE A 266 11.35 -3.12 6.28
C ILE A 266 10.41 -3.28 7.46
N GLN A 267 10.39 -2.30 8.36
CA GLN A 267 9.42 -2.20 9.44
C GLN A 267 8.56 -0.97 9.29
N VAL A 268 7.24 -1.13 9.39
CA VAL A 268 6.29 -0.04 9.56
C VAL A 268 5.65 -0.20 10.93
N HIS A 269 5.94 0.75 11.81
CA HIS A 269 5.52 0.73 13.19
C HIS A 269 4.79 2.01 13.56
N SER A 270 3.69 1.90 14.30
CA SER A 270 2.97 3.06 14.84
C SER A 270 2.57 2.81 16.29
N VAL A 271 2.91 3.68 17.24
CA VAL A 271 2.59 3.42 18.66
C VAL A 271 1.10 3.58 18.93
N ASP A 272 0.54 4.75 18.59
CA ASP A 272 -0.84 5.13 18.89
C ASP A 272 -1.58 5.76 17.69
N GLY A 273 -0.86 6.14 16.62
CA GLY A 273 -1.43 6.76 15.41
C GLY A 273 -1.49 5.81 14.23
N ASN A 274 -1.56 6.36 13.01
CA ASN A 274 -1.47 5.59 11.77
C ASN A 274 -0.19 5.96 11.00
N MET A 275 0.46 4.97 10.41
CA MET A 275 1.49 5.19 9.38
C MET A 275 0.88 4.71 8.07
N ASN A 276 0.46 5.57 7.16
CA ASN A 276 -0.40 5.13 6.04
C ASN A 276 -0.03 5.74 4.69
N GLN A 277 -0.61 5.17 3.63
CA GLN A 277 -0.46 5.64 2.25
C GLN A 277 0.98 5.61 1.72
N ASN A 278 1.85 4.77 2.29
CA ASN A 278 3.17 4.57 1.71
C ASN A 278 3.12 3.57 0.56
N ASN A 279 3.92 3.84 -0.46
CA ASN A 279 3.98 3.03 -1.66
C ASN A 279 5.42 2.57 -1.91
N PHE A 280 5.62 1.25 -1.90
CA PHE A 280 6.89 0.58 -2.14
C PHE A 280 6.81 -0.10 -3.51
N ASN A 281 7.66 0.33 -4.44
CA ASN A 281 7.64 -0.14 -5.81
C ASN A 281 9.04 -0.61 -6.22
N MET A 282 9.17 -1.86 -6.68
CA MET A 282 10.47 -2.46 -7.01
C MET A 282 11.46 -2.34 -5.84
N VAL A 283 11.02 -2.78 -4.66
CA VAL A 283 11.86 -2.87 -3.47
C VAL A 283 12.29 -4.32 -3.32
N GLU A 284 13.59 -4.53 -3.19
CA GLU A 284 14.19 -5.86 -3.07
C GLU A 284 14.88 -5.97 -1.73
N ALA A 285 14.71 -7.12 -1.07
CA ALA A 285 15.39 -7.38 0.18
C ALA A 285 15.92 -8.81 0.27
N LEU A 286 17.07 -8.95 0.93
CA LEU A 286 17.76 -10.21 1.19
C LEU A 286 18.19 -10.26 2.67
N ALA A 287 18.09 -11.43 3.29
CA ALA A 287 18.67 -11.68 4.61
C ALA A 287 19.77 -12.74 4.58
N ASP A 288 20.92 -12.41 5.18
CA ASP A 288 21.96 -13.37 5.56
C ASP A 288 21.95 -13.61 7.08
N GLY A 289 20.93 -14.34 7.54
CA GLY A 289 20.88 -14.82 8.92
C GLY A 289 19.51 -15.37 9.36
N PRO A 290 19.48 -16.09 10.49
CA PRO A 290 18.25 -16.71 10.99
C PRO A 290 17.33 -15.69 11.68
N ASP A 291 16.06 -16.06 11.86
CA ASP A 291 15.00 -15.28 12.52
C ASP A 291 14.72 -13.90 11.91
N CYS A 292 15.26 -13.61 10.72
CA CYS A 292 15.03 -12.36 10.03
C CYS A 292 13.62 -12.27 9.42
N THR A 293 13.09 -11.05 9.39
CA THR A 293 11.79 -10.71 8.78
C THR A 293 11.98 -9.77 7.59
N GLY A 294 11.33 -10.07 6.47
CA GLY A 294 11.37 -9.21 5.28
C GLY A 294 10.60 -7.92 5.52
N ILE A 295 9.28 -8.05 5.63
CA ILE A 295 8.37 -6.93 5.93
C ILE A 295 7.67 -7.20 7.25
N LEU A 296 7.79 -6.28 8.20
CA LEU A 296 7.05 -6.26 9.45
C LEU A 296 6.13 -5.04 9.47
N ILE A 297 4.84 -5.27 9.69
CA ILE A 297 3.88 -4.22 10.02
C ILE A 297 3.35 -4.50 11.43
N ASP A 298 3.62 -3.58 12.35
CA ASP A 298 3.24 -3.70 13.75
C ASP A 298 2.83 -2.33 14.34
N GLY A 299 2.42 -2.32 15.61
CA GLY A 299 1.96 -1.11 16.29
C GLY A 299 0.48 -1.12 16.69
N ALA A 300 -0.15 0.04 16.72
CA ALA A 300 -1.54 0.27 17.09
C ALA A 300 -2.53 -0.56 16.26
N GLU A 301 -3.71 -0.82 16.81
CA GLU A 301 -4.74 -1.69 16.19
C GLU A 301 -5.31 -1.13 14.87
N HIS A 302 -4.99 0.10 14.50
CA HIS A 302 -5.54 0.79 13.33
C HIS A 302 -4.45 1.39 12.43
N GLY A 303 -4.73 1.43 11.13
CA GLY A 303 -4.05 2.26 10.13
C GLY A 303 -2.57 2.01 9.85
N ALA A 304 -2.32 0.89 9.17
CA ALA A 304 -1.19 0.77 8.27
C ALA A 304 -1.72 0.39 6.89
N SER A 305 -2.09 1.35 6.05
CA SER A 305 -2.46 1.08 4.65
C SER A 305 -1.23 1.23 3.77
N GLN A 306 -0.40 0.18 3.71
CA GLN A 306 0.78 0.14 2.83
C GLN A 306 0.47 -0.55 1.51
N ARG A 307 1.25 -0.22 0.49
CA ARG A 307 1.23 -0.95 -0.78
C ARG A 307 2.64 -1.34 -1.19
N PHE A 308 2.85 -2.62 -1.43
CA PHE A 308 4.09 -3.19 -1.94
C PHE A 308 3.82 -3.77 -3.33
N TRP A 309 4.54 -3.29 -4.34
CA TRP A 309 4.39 -3.69 -5.75
C TRP A 309 5.71 -4.17 -6.33
N GLY A 310 5.72 -5.35 -6.93
CA GLY A 310 6.91 -5.92 -7.57
C GLY A 310 8.05 -6.12 -6.58
N THR A 311 7.73 -6.43 -5.32
CA THR A 311 8.72 -6.59 -4.25
C THR A 311 9.30 -8.00 -4.27
N ASN A 312 10.62 -8.11 -4.10
CA ASN A 312 11.31 -9.39 -3.95
C ASN A 312 11.81 -9.55 -2.50
N LEU A 313 11.64 -10.73 -1.92
CA LEU A 313 12.09 -11.02 -0.54
C LEU A 313 12.80 -12.37 -0.50
N GLU A 314 14.09 -12.37 -0.15
CA GLU A 314 14.92 -13.56 -0.24
C GLU A 314 15.57 -13.94 1.10
N GLN A 315 15.56 -15.24 1.39
CA GLN A 315 16.25 -15.89 2.51
C GLN A 315 15.80 -15.43 3.91
N PHE A 316 14.61 -14.83 4.02
CA PHE A 316 14.00 -14.52 5.33
C PHE A 316 13.38 -15.75 5.96
N GLN A 317 13.40 -15.84 7.29
CA GLN A 317 12.61 -16.87 7.99
C GLN A 317 11.12 -16.50 8.01
N THR A 318 10.81 -15.20 8.08
CA THR A 318 9.44 -14.70 7.90
C THR A 318 9.41 -13.68 6.77
N LEU A 319 8.71 -13.96 5.66
CA LEU A 319 8.71 -13.04 4.52
C LEU A 319 7.89 -11.78 4.83
N VAL A 320 6.61 -11.94 5.14
CA VAL A 320 5.71 -10.85 5.52
C VAL A 320 5.02 -11.19 6.84
N ASN A 321 5.10 -10.27 7.79
CA ASN A 321 4.41 -10.35 9.07
C ASN A 321 3.60 -9.07 9.31
N VAL A 322 2.28 -9.17 9.20
CA VAL A 322 1.37 -8.11 9.65
C VAL A 322 0.89 -8.50 11.04
N ALA A 323 1.66 -8.11 12.06
CA ALA A 323 1.32 -8.37 13.45
C ALA A 323 0.03 -7.64 13.84
N ASN A 324 -0.04 -6.35 13.50
CA ASN A 324 -1.21 -5.48 13.63
C ASN A 324 -1.31 -4.59 12.39
N GLY A 325 -2.51 -4.34 11.86
CA GLY A 325 -2.70 -3.42 10.74
C GLY A 325 -3.77 -3.86 9.74
N GLU A 326 -4.30 -2.89 8.99
CA GLU A 326 -5.45 -3.08 8.12
C GLU A 326 -5.24 -2.56 6.70
N SER A 327 -5.90 -3.19 5.72
CA SER A 327 -5.94 -2.72 4.33
C SER A 327 -4.58 -2.60 3.63
N ASN A 328 -3.60 -3.43 4.00
CA ASN A 328 -2.33 -3.54 3.27
C ASN A 328 -2.49 -4.33 1.98
N VAL A 329 -1.67 -4.00 0.99
CA VAL A 329 -1.58 -4.74 -0.26
C VAL A 329 -0.13 -5.17 -0.50
N PHE A 330 0.08 -6.47 -0.67
CA PHE A 330 1.37 -7.06 -1.00
C PHE A 330 1.26 -7.77 -2.35
N ASP A 331 1.88 -7.21 -3.38
CA ASP A 331 2.07 -7.86 -4.69
C ASP A 331 3.54 -8.17 -4.88
N LEU A 332 3.92 -9.38 -4.46
CA LEU A 332 5.30 -9.84 -4.46
C LEU A 332 5.61 -10.59 -5.76
N ASN A 333 6.83 -10.41 -6.28
CA ASN A 333 7.25 -11.07 -7.51
C ASN A 333 7.98 -12.38 -7.20
N TYR A 334 9.21 -12.31 -6.71
CA TYR A 334 10.00 -13.48 -6.29
C TYR A 334 10.22 -13.47 -4.78
N VAL A 335 9.75 -14.52 -4.10
CA VAL A 335 9.96 -14.67 -2.67
C VAL A 335 10.46 -16.06 -2.30
N THR A 336 11.43 -16.13 -1.40
CA THR A 336 11.97 -17.39 -0.89
C THR A 336 12.24 -17.28 0.61
N CYS A 337 11.70 -18.22 1.38
CA CYS A 337 12.11 -18.38 2.76
C CYS A 337 13.57 -18.87 2.82
N ARG A 338 14.17 -18.81 4.01
CA ARG A 338 15.53 -19.32 4.26
C ARG A 338 15.66 -20.80 3.92
N ASP A 339 16.71 -21.17 3.18
CA ASP A 339 16.95 -22.57 2.85
C ASP A 339 17.20 -23.42 4.10
N GLY A 340 16.45 -24.52 4.25
CA GLY A 340 16.52 -25.42 5.40
C GLY A 340 16.13 -24.81 6.75
N GLY A 341 15.58 -23.59 6.78
CA GLY A 341 15.15 -22.90 8.00
C GLY A 341 13.99 -23.60 8.69
N ALA A 342 14.14 -23.91 9.99
CA ALA A 342 13.02 -24.34 10.81
C ALA A 342 12.08 -23.17 11.09
N GLY A 343 10.76 -23.40 11.05
CA GLY A 343 9.78 -22.36 11.35
C GLY A 343 9.65 -21.27 10.28
N ASN A 344 10.02 -21.58 9.03
CA ASN A 344 9.80 -20.67 7.91
C ASN A 344 8.30 -20.36 7.73
N ARG A 345 7.99 -19.07 7.55
CA ARG A 345 6.64 -18.55 7.37
C ARG A 345 6.61 -17.54 6.22
N ALA A 346 5.70 -17.69 5.27
CA ALA A 346 5.60 -16.73 4.17
C ALA A 346 4.72 -15.53 4.56
N PHE A 347 3.43 -15.76 4.82
CA PHE A 347 2.50 -14.69 5.17
C PHE A 347 1.90 -14.93 6.55
N VAL A 348 2.18 -14.02 7.48
CA VAL A 348 1.68 -14.07 8.86
C VAL A 348 0.78 -12.88 9.13
N CYS A 349 -0.42 -13.15 9.64
CA CYS A 349 -1.38 -12.14 10.11
C CYS A 349 -1.71 -12.40 11.58
N GLY A 350 -1.48 -11.40 12.43
CA GLY A 350 -1.87 -11.43 13.84
C GLY A 350 -3.39 -11.33 14.05
N SER A 351 -3.84 -11.33 15.30
CA SER A 351 -5.28 -11.26 15.61
C SER A 351 -5.94 -9.95 15.20
N ASN A 352 -5.17 -8.86 15.22
CA ASN A 352 -5.60 -7.51 14.85
C ASN A 352 -5.09 -7.12 13.44
N SER A 353 -4.89 -8.11 12.58
CA SER A 353 -4.50 -7.92 11.19
C SER A 353 -5.66 -8.33 10.29
N TYR A 354 -6.29 -7.37 9.61
CA TYR A 354 -7.52 -7.64 8.87
C TYR A 354 -7.66 -6.79 7.59
N GLY A 355 -8.40 -7.28 6.60
CA GLY A 355 -8.56 -6.58 5.32
C GLY A 355 -7.30 -6.49 4.44
N ASN A 356 -6.24 -7.24 4.77
CA ASN A 356 -5.00 -7.24 4.01
C ASN A 356 -5.14 -8.14 2.77
N THR A 357 -4.44 -7.81 1.69
CA THR A 357 -4.38 -8.61 0.46
C THR A 357 -2.95 -9.03 0.15
N PHE A 358 -2.75 -10.32 -0.08
CA PHE A 358 -1.44 -10.91 -0.35
C PHE A 358 -1.45 -11.66 -1.69
N SER A 359 -0.42 -11.45 -2.50
CA SER A 359 -0.14 -12.22 -3.70
C SER A 359 1.38 -12.44 -3.86
N ALA A 360 1.75 -13.53 -4.52
CA ALA A 360 3.14 -13.82 -4.87
C ALA A 360 3.21 -14.58 -6.19
N LYS A 361 3.89 -14.00 -7.19
CA LYS A 361 4.04 -14.63 -8.51
C LYS A 361 4.92 -15.87 -8.48
N TRP A 362 5.83 -15.94 -7.50
CA TRP A 362 6.73 -17.06 -7.29
C TRP A 362 7.13 -17.15 -5.82
N LEU A 363 6.60 -18.15 -5.09
CA LEU A 363 7.04 -18.52 -3.75
C LEU A 363 7.86 -19.81 -3.81
N ASN A 364 9.18 -19.70 -3.70
CA ASN A 364 10.07 -20.86 -3.68
C ASN A 364 10.06 -21.53 -2.29
N VAL A 365 9.89 -22.85 -2.29
CA VAL A 365 9.83 -23.68 -1.09
C VAL A 365 10.86 -24.81 -1.21
N SER A 366 12.02 -24.61 -0.59
CA SER A 366 13.13 -25.57 -0.51
C SER A 366 13.10 -26.42 0.78
N GLY A 367 12.24 -26.08 1.74
CA GLY A 367 12.10 -26.76 3.03
C GLY A 367 10.68 -26.66 3.59
N ALA A 368 10.46 -27.03 4.86
CA ALA A 368 9.13 -26.88 5.46
C ALA A 368 8.75 -25.41 5.62
N VAL A 369 7.62 -24.99 5.03
CA VAL A 369 7.13 -23.62 5.07
C VAL A 369 5.65 -23.60 5.43
N LYS A 370 5.29 -22.77 6.40
CA LYS A 370 3.91 -22.38 6.63
C LYS A 370 3.59 -21.19 5.75
N VAL A 371 2.94 -21.43 4.61
CA VAL A 371 2.74 -20.41 3.58
C VAL A 371 1.77 -19.34 4.08
N ILE A 372 0.71 -19.75 4.77
CA ILE A 372 -0.27 -18.83 5.34
C ILE A 372 -0.47 -19.15 6.82
N GLU A 373 -0.34 -18.13 7.66
CA GLU A 373 -0.73 -18.13 9.05
C GLU A 373 -1.65 -16.94 9.31
N ASP A 374 -2.96 -17.16 9.21
CA ASP A 374 -3.94 -16.11 9.45
C ASP A 374 -4.67 -16.34 10.78
N ASN A 375 -4.45 -15.44 11.75
CA ASN A 375 -5.07 -15.44 13.07
C ASN A 375 -6.15 -14.35 13.22
N ASN A 376 -6.54 -13.68 12.13
CA ASN A 376 -7.55 -12.62 12.12
C ASN A 376 -8.88 -13.07 12.74
N ASN A 377 -9.31 -12.38 13.80
CA ASN A 377 -10.56 -12.66 14.50
C ASN A 377 -11.74 -11.76 14.05
N THR A 378 -11.51 -10.79 13.16
CA THR A 378 -12.50 -9.85 12.62
C THR A 378 -13.27 -10.49 11.46
N SER A 379 -14.52 -10.88 11.73
CA SER A 379 -15.31 -11.73 10.80
C SER A 379 -15.81 -11.02 9.54
N ASN A 380 -15.93 -9.70 9.56
CA ASN A 380 -16.47 -8.88 8.46
C ASN A 380 -15.41 -8.24 7.55
N VAL A 381 -14.13 -8.36 7.90
CA VAL A 381 -13.01 -7.76 7.14
C VAL A 381 -11.89 -8.80 6.96
N PRO A 382 -12.08 -9.77 6.05
CA PRO A 382 -11.16 -10.89 5.94
C PRO A 382 -9.81 -10.49 5.34
N ASN A 383 -8.74 -11.20 5.70
CA ASN A 383 -7.53 -11.19 4.89
C ASN A 383 -7.75 -12.04 3.63
N VAL A 384 -7.19 -11.59 2.52
CA VAL A 384 -7.35 -12.19 1.20
C VAL A 384 -5.98 -12.65 0.70
N PHE A 385 -5.86 -13.94 0.43
CA PHE A 385 -4.68 -14.54 -0.18
C PHE A 385 -5.04 -14.93 -1.61
N ASP A 386 -4.53 -14.19 -2.59
CA ASP A 386 -4.94 -14.28 -4.00
C ASP A 386 -3.73 -14.40 -4.93
N GLY A 387 -3.78 -15.31 -5.90
CA GLY A 387 -2.77 -15.40 -6.96
C GLY A 387 -1.38 -15.76 -6.46
N ILE A 388 -1.31 -16.67 -5.48
CA ILE A 388 -0.04 -17.20 -4.94
C ILE A 388 0.34 -18.46 -5.73
N ARG A 389 1.50 -18.44 -6.39
CA ARG A 389 2.10 -19.60 -7.05
C ARG A 389 3.24 -20.17 -6.19
N ILE A 390 3.08 -21.41 -5.76
CA ILE A 390 4.02 -22.10 -4.86
C ILE A 390 4.88 -23.08 -5.64
N GLU A 391 6.20 -22.93 -5.57
CA GLU A 391 7.18 -23.80 -6.20
C GLU A 391 7.77 -24.72 -5.13
N ASN A 392 7.13 -25.87 -4.92
CA ASN A 392 7.46 -26.81 -3.87
C ASN A 392 8.40 -27.90 -4.38
N ASN A 393 9.70 -27.65 -4.22
CA ASN A 393 10.74 -28.53 -4.76
C ASN A 393 11.11 -29.68 -3.81
N ALA A 394 10.91 -29.53 -2.49
CA ALA A 394 11.27 -30.59 -1.52
C ALA A 394 10.61 -30.45 -0.13
N GLY A 395 9.68 -29.51 0.06
CA GLY A 395 9.21 -29.07 1.37
C GLY A 395 7.82 -29.56 1.77
N ALA A 396 7.53 -29.46 3.07
CA ALA A 396 6.17 -29.54 3.59
C ALA A 396 5.54 -28.14 3.57
N VAL A 397 4.51 -27.96 2.76
CA VAL A 397 3.73 -26.72 2.64
C VAL A 397 2.47 -26.83 3.49
N THR A 398 2.36 -25.97 4.49
CA THR A 398 1.25 -25.96 5.46
C THR A 398 0.57 -24.60 5.56
N TYR A 399 -0.61 -24.56 6.17
CA TYR A 399 -1.32 -23.32 6.48
C TYR A 399 -2.19 -23.41 7.74
N SER A 400 -2.51 -22.25 8.33
CA SER A 400 -3.60 -22.07 9.29
C SER A 400 -4.45 -20.86 8.91
N LYS A 401 -5.76 -20.94 9.15
CA LYS A 401 -6.70 -19.89 8.80
C LYS A 401 -7.81 -19.77 9.84
N THR A 402 -8.50 -18.64 9.84
CA THR A 402 -9.76 -18.45 10.57
C THR A 402 -10.95 -18.60 9.62
N ASN A 403 -12.17 -18.48 10.14
CA ASN A 403 -13.40 -18.58 9.33
C ASN A 403 -13.57 -17.40 8.36
N SER A 404 -12.94 -16.26 8.63
CA SER A 404 -13.01 -15.10 7.74
C SER A 404 -11.99 -15.18 6.60
N THR A 405 -10.86 -15.86 6.77
CA THR A 405 -9.81 -15.95 5.75
C THR A 405 -10.33 -16.36 4.37
N VAL A 406 -9.97 -15.59 3.34
CA VAL A 406 -10.32 -15.84 1.95
C VAL A 406 -9.10 -16.29 1.17
N PHE A 407 -9.22 -17.42 0.48
CA PHE A 407 -8.21 -17.94 -0.45
C PHE A 407 -8.75 -17.89 -1.88
N ARG A 408 -7.91 -17.48 -2.84
CA ARG A 408 -8.22 -17.41 -4.28
C ARG A 408 -6.98 -17.69 -5.11
N ASN A 409 -7.15 -18.35 -6.25
CA ASN A 409 -6.12 -18.61 -7.25
C ASN A 409 -4.77 -19.11 -6.68
N ILE A 410 -4.79 -19.90 -5.60
CA ILE A 410 -3.57 -20.47 -5.02
C ILE A 410 -3.21 -21.74 -5.78
N THR A 411 -2.05 -21.73 -6.42
CA THR A 411 -1.54 -22.83 -7.26
C THR A 411 -0.22 -23.36 -6.72
N THR A 412 0.15 -24.56 -7.14
CA THR A 412 1.46 -25.12 -6.84
C THR A 412 2.03 -25.87 -8.04
N PHE A 413 3.34 -25.73 -8.25
CA PHE A 413 4.18 -26.70 -8.93
C PHE A 413 4.85 -27.54 -7.83
N ASN A 414 4.57 -28.84 -7.80
CA ASN A 414 5.03 -29.71 -6.71
C ASN A 414 5.93 -30.82 -7.26
N ASP A 415 7.24 -30.65 -7.10
CA ASP A 415 8.29 -31.54 -7.61
C ASP A 415 8.91 -32.39 -6.49
N GLY A 416 8.07 -33.04 -5.68
CA GLY A 416 8.51 -33.98 -4.63
C GLY A 416 8.23 -33.56 -3.18
N GLY A 417 7.65 -32.38 -2.95
CA GLY A 417 7.16 -31.96 -1.64
C GLY A 417 5.74 -32.43 -1.30
N THR A 418 5.23 -32.01 -0.13
CA THR A 418 3.84 -32.24 0.31
C THR A 418 3.09 -30.93 0.49
N VAL A 419 1.80 -30.91 0.20
CA VAL A 419 0.92 -29.74 0.36
C VAL A 419 -0.29 -30.12 1.19
N GLN A 420 -0.54 -29.38 2.28
CA GLN A 420 -1.71 -29.59 3.14
C GLN A 420 -3.01 -29.41 2.36
N ALA A 421 -3.93 -30.37 2.49
CA ALA A 421 -5.24 -30.33 1.84
C ALA A 421 -6.03 -29.07 2.21
N GLY A 422 -6.71 -28.46 1.24
CA GLY A 422 -7.50 -27.24 1.40
C GLY A 422 -6.77 -25.93 1.10
N LEU A 423 -5.43 -25.94 0.99
CA LEU A 423 -4.65 -24.75 0.63
C LEU A 423 -4.87 -24.33 -0.82
N LEU A 424 -4.82 -25.29 -1.74
CA LEU A 424 -4.96 -25.02 -3.17
C LEU A 424 -6.40 -24.60 -3.46
N GLN A 425 -6.53 -23.38 -3.99
CA GLN A 425 -7.81 -22.75 -4.34
C GLN A 425 -7.66 -22.18 -5.74
N TYR A 426 -7.28 -23.03 -6.67
CA TYR A 426 -7.48 -22.75 -8.09
C TYR A 426 -8.99 -22.83 -8.39
N PRO A 427 -9.53 -22.24 -9.46
CA PRO A 427 -10.78 -22.74 -10.02
C PRO A 427 -10.59 -24.22 -10.39
N LEU A 428 -10.89 -25.10 -9.43
CA LEU A 428 -10.84 -26.55 -9.59
C LEU A 428 -12.08 -27.09 -10.31
N THR A 429 -13.01 -26.23 -10.75
CA THR A 429 -14.36 -26.63 -11.16
C THR A 429 -14.91 -25.83 -12.34
N VAL A 430 -14.26 -25.90 -13.52
CA VAL A 430 -14.98 -25.79 -14.81
C VAL A 430 -14.35 -26.65 -15.90
N VAL A 431 -13.03 -26.89 -15.89
CA VAL A 431 -12.41 -27.61 -17.01
C VAL A 431 -12.51 -29.14 -16.89
N ASN A 432 -12.68 -29.70 -15.69
CA ASN A 432 -12.71 -31.16 -15.47
C ASN A 432 -13.68 -31.67 -14.39
N ASP A 433 -14.60 -30.86 -13.86
CA ASP A 433 -15.72 -31.44 -13.09
C ASP A 433 -16.77 -31.90 -14.10
N PRO A 434 -17.03 -33.21 -14.26
CA PRO A 434 -18.07 -33.68 -15.16
C PRO A 434 -19.49 -33.33 -14.66
N THR A 435 -19.62 -32.79 -13.45
CA THR A 435 -20.90 -32.46 -12.84
C THR A 435 -21.34 -31.06 -13.22
N PHE A 436 -22.52 -30.93 -13.82
CA PHE A 436 -23.13 -29.62 -14.05
C PHE A 436 -23.49 -28.94 -12.72
N ILE A 437 -23.21 -27.65 -12.61
CA ILE A 437 -23.57 -26.79 -11.47
C ILE A 437 -24.60 -25.73 -11.88
N PRO A 438 -25.33 -25.09 -10.93
CA PRO A 438 -26.34 -24.07 -11.26
C PRO A 438 -25.82 -22.95 -12.18
N ALA A 439 -24.59 -22.50 -11.96
CA ALA A 439 -23.97 -21.42 -12.71
C ALA A 439 -23.79 -21.76 -14.20
N ASP A 440 -23.57 -23.04 -14.55
CA ASP A 440 -23.45 -23.48 -15.95
C ASP A 440 -24.75 -23.24 -16.75
N GLN A 441 -25.89 -23.10 -16.05
CA GLN A 441 -27.20 -22.82 -16.63
C GLN A 441 -27.70 -21.40 -16.31
N GLY A 442 -26.82 -20.51 -15.83
CA GLY A 442 -27.19 -19.14 -15.47
C GLY A 442 -28.08 -19.03 -14.23
N LEU A 443 -28.02 -20.01 -13.32
CA LEU A 443 -28.77 -20.05 -12.08
C LEU A 443 -27.88 -19.77 -10.86
N ILE A 444 -28.43 -19.12 -9.83
CA ILE A 444 -27.77 -18.92 -8.54
C ILE A 444 -27.72 -20.24 -7.75
N THR A 445 -28.84 -20.97 -7.75
CA THR A 445 -28.95 -22.26 -7.07
C THR A 445 -30.11 -23.06 -7.67
N TRP A 446 -30.11 -24.35 -7.40
CA TRP A 446 -31.22 -25.25 -7.70
C TRP A 446 -31.45 -26.25 -6.57
N THR A 447 -32.59 -26.92 -6.61
CA THR A 447 -32.87 -28.04 -5.71
C THR A 447 -32.01 -29.28 -6.01
N HIS A 448 -31.69 -29.52 -7.29
CA HIS A 448 -30.87 -30.60 -7.84
C HIS A 448 -30.63 -30.39 -9.35
N ASP A 449 -29.71 -31.16 -9.95
CA ASP A 449 -29.40 -31.11 -11.39
C ASP A 449 -30.64 -31.46 -12.25
N PRO A 450 -31.06 -30.57 -13.18
CA PRO A 450 -32.16 -30.82 -14.13
C PRO A 450 -32.02 -32.09 -14.97
N ALA A 451 -30.81 -32.61 -15.19
CA ALA A 451 -30.60 -33.87 -15.91
C ALA A 451 -31.19 -35.08 -15.18
N THR A 452 -31.47 -34.95 -13.88
CA THR A 452 -32.06 -36.02 -13.05
C THR A 452 -33.59 -36.01 -13.01
N LEU A 453 -34.23 -35.08 -13.74
CA LEU A 453 -35.68 -34.99 -13.85
C LEU A 453 -36.24 -36.19 -14.62
N ARG A 454 -37.41 -36.66 -14.21
CA ARG A 454 -38.12 -37.75 -14.88
C ARG A 454 -39.50 -37.28 -15.34
N SER A 455 -39.93 -37.76 -16.50
CA SER A 455 -41.32 -37.66 -16.92
C SER A 455 -42.15 -38.61 -16.07
N SER A 456 -42.81 -38.10 -15.02
CA SER A 456 -43.69 -38.92 -14.17
C SER A 456 -44.93 -38.14 -13.72
N SER A 457 -46.09 -38.81 -13.75
CA SER A 457 -47.36 -38.22 -13.36
C SER A 457 -47.45 -38.00 -11.85
N ASN A 458 -47.15 -36.80 -11.37
CA ASN A 458 -47.39 -36.40 -9.98
C ASN A 458 -48.07 -35.04 -9.95
N ALA A 459 -49.36 -35.03 -10.29
CA ALA A 459 -50.21 -33.85 -10.15
C ALA A 459 -50.13 -33.30 -8.73
N THR A 460 -50.02 -31.98 -8.61
CA THR A 460 -50.24 -31.32 -7.32
C THR A 460 -51.69 -31.51 -6.91
N THR A 461 -51.95 -31.69 -5.62
CA THR A 461 -53.31 -31.64 -5.09
C THR A 461 -53.73 -30.18 -4.96
N SER A 462 -54.91 -29.83 -5.49
CA SER A 462 -55.45 -28.47 -5.38
C SER A 462 -55.44 -28.02 -3.91
N GLY A 463 -54.92 -26.82 -3.66
CA GLY A 463 -54.87 -26.21 -2.34
C GLY A 463 -53.80 -26.77 -1.40
N THR A 464 -52.88 -27.60 -1.90
CA THR A 464 -51.76 -28.13 -1.10
C THR A 464 -50.48 -27.37 -1.44
N VAL A 465 -49.78 -26.89 -0.41
CA VAL A 465 -48.46 -26.26 -0.59
C VAL A 465 -47.38 -27.33 -0.69
N TYR A 466 -46.43 -27.20 -1.60
CA TYR A 466 -45.25 -28.07 -1.67
C TYR A 466 -43.99 -27.23 -1.49
N LEU A 467 -43.03 -27.71 -0.71
CA LEU A 467 -41.80 -26.99 -0.38
C LEU A 467 -40.57 -27.75 -0.90
N CYS A 468 -39.68 -27.02 -1.57
CA CYS A 468 -38.44 -27.56 -2.13
C CYS A 468 -37.26 -26.76 -1.61
N LYS A 469 -36.33 -27.41 -0.91
CA LYS A 469 -35.17 -26.75 -0.33
C LYS A 469 -34.12 -26.42 -1.40
N VAL A 470 -33.67 -25.18 -1.39
CA VAL A 470 -32.51 -24.70 -2.15
C VAL A 470 -31.44 -24.19 -1.18
N LYS A 471 -30.18 -24.15 -1.63
CA LYS A 471 -29.06 -23.72 -0.79
C LYS A 471 -28.28 -22.61 -1.49
N ILE A 472 -28.14 -21.48 -0.81
CA ILE A 472 -27.20 -20.43 -1.18
C ILE A 472 -25.85 -20.82 -0.57
N VAL A 473 -24.90 -21.17 -1.43
CA VAL A 473 -23.55 -21.63 -1.03
C VAL A 473 -22.49 -20.54 -1.23
N GLU A 474 -22.80 -19.53 -2.03
CA GLU A 474 -21.93 -18.38 -2.27
C GLU A 474 -22.37 -17.17 -1.43
N ARG A 475 -21.57 -16.09 -1.47
CA ARG A 475 -21.82 -14.82 -0.75
C ARG A 475 -23.26 -14.32 -0.89
N ALA A 476 -23.65 -13.35 -0.04
CA ALA A 476 -24.98 -12.77 -0.08
C ALA A 476 -25.39 -12.38 -1.52
N THR A 477 -26.49 -12.95 -2.02
CA THR A 477 -26.88 -12.87 -3.44
C THR A 477 -28.30 -12.35 -3.56
N VAL A 478 -28.51 -11.46 -4.53
CA VAL A 478 -29.84 -10.94 -4.88
C VAL A 478 -30.56 -11.96 -5.75
N VAL A 479 -31.73 -12.40 -5.31
CA VAL A 479 -32.63 -13.28 -6.06
C VAL A 479 -33.85 -12.48 -6.49
N SER A 480 -34.21 -12.58 -7.76
CA SER A 480 -35.30 -11.83 -8.38
C SER A 480 -36.36 -12.72 -9.03
N ASN A 481 -36.02 -13.97 -9.36
CA ASN A 481 -36.97 -14.91 -9.95
C ASN A 481 -36.89 -16.30 -9.33
N ILE A 482 -38.03 -16.99 -9.37
CA ILE A 482 -38.14 -18.43 -9.12
C ILE A 482 -38.37 -19.10 -10.47
N ILE A 483 -37.59 -20.14 -10.76
CA ILE A 483 -37.70 -20.93 -11.99
C ILE A 483 -38.22 -22.32 -11.64
N ILE A 484 -39.23 -22.78 -12.38
CA ILE A 484 -39.78 -24.14 -12.27
C ILE A 484 -40.02 -24.71 -13.67
N GLY A 485 -40.14 -26.04 -13.77
CA GLY A 485 -40.61 -26.72 -14.99
C GLY A 485 -42.06 -27.14 -14.86
N VAL A 486 -42.89 -26.91 -15.89
CA VAL A 486 -44.25 -27.46 -16.00
C VAL A 486 -44.24 -28.59 -17.02
N GLU A 487 -44.53 -29.82 -16.60
CA GLU A 487 -44.55 -31.01 -17.46
C GLU A 487 -45.92 -31.30 -18.05
N ALA A 488 -46.98 -31.03 -17.29
CA ALA A 488 -48.35 -31.09 -17.79
C ALA A 488 -49.08 -29.80 -17.42
N ALA A 489 -49.68 -29.18 -18.42
CA ALA A 489 -50.46 -27.97 -18.26
C ALA A 489 -51.65 -28.20 -17.30
N GLY A 490 -51.88 -27.24 -16.41
CA GLY A 490 -53.10 -27.18 -15.64
C GLY A 490 -54.28 -26.76 -16.52
N ALA A 491 -55.48 -27.21 -16.17
CA ALA A 491 -56.73 -26.77 -16.77
C ALA A 491 -57.69 -26.25 -15.70
N THR A 492 -58.49 -25.24 -16.04
CA THR A 492 -59.45 -24.59 -15.13
C THR A 492 -58.82 -24.11 -13.82
N LEU A 493 -57.60 -23.56 -13.92
CA LEU A 493 -56.89 -23.01 -12.76
C LEU A 493 -57.65 -21.82 -12.18
N THR A 494 -57.82 -21.81 -10.86
CA THR A 494 -58.52 -20.74 -10.15
C THR A 494 -57.64 -19.50 -10.10
N SER A 495 -58.11 -18.42 -10.73
CA SER A 495 -57.41 -17.14 -10.74
C SER A 495 -57.04 -16.66 -9.34
N ALA A 496 -55.86 -16.09 -9.20
CA ALA A 496 -55.25 -15.59 -7.96
C ALA A 496 -54.92 -16.65 -6.88
N GLN A 497 -54.94 -17.94 -7.23
CA GLN A 497 -54.68 -19.03 -6.29
C GLN A 497 -53.56 -19.98 -6.74
N ASN A 498 -52.75 -19.56 -7.72
CA ASN A 498 -51.63 -20.31 -8.27
C ASN A 498 -50.34 -19.50 -8.09
N LEU A 499 -49.52 -19.84 -7.10
CA LEU A 499 -48.46 -18.96 -6.60
C LEU A 499 -47.16 -19.73 -6.34
N LEU A 500 -46.03 -19.03 -6.49
CA LEU A 500 -44.75 -19.44 -5.96
C LEU A 500 -44.33 -18.49 -4.84
N GLY A 501 -43.56 -18.99 -3.88
CA GLY A 501 -43.01 -18.16 -2.82
C GLY A 501 -41.64 -18.61 -2.36
N LEU A 502 -40.88 -17.68 -1.82
CA LEU A 502 -39.58 -17.94 -1.21
C LEU A 502 -39.71 -17.83 0.30
N TYR A 503 -39.19 -18.80 1.04
CA TYR A 503 -39.26 -18.89 2.49
C TYR A 503 -37.87 -19.06 3.10
N SER A 504 -37.67 -18.50 4.29
CA SER A 504 -36.47 -18.71 5.10
C SER A 504 -36.37 -20.16 5.60
N ALA A 505 -35.20 -20.52 6.15
CA ALA A 505 -35.01 -21.80 6.84
C ALA A 505 -35.95 -22.01 8.06
N SER A 506 -36.52 -20.94 8.62
CA SER A 506 -37.51 -20.99 9.71
C SER A 506 -38.96 -21.09 9.22
N GLY A 507 -39.19 -21.04 7.90
CA GLY A 507 -40.52 -21.08 7.31
C GLY A 507 -41.25 -19.74 7.27
N THR A 508 -40.55 -18.60 7.39
CA THR A 508 -41.13 -17.26 7.17
C THR A 508 -41.12 -16.92 5.68
N ARG A 509 -42.25 -16.42 5.14
CA ARG A 509 -42.35 -16.02 3.72
C ARG A 509 -41.57 -14.73 3.49
N LEU A 510 -40.57 -14.79 2.60
CA LEU A 510 -39.73 -13.66 2.21
C LEU A 510 -40.30 -12.93 0.99
N ALA A 511 -40.78 -13.69 0.00
CA ALA A 511 -41.39 -13.14 -1.20
C ALA A 511 -42.44 -14.10 -1.80
N VAL A 512 -43.30 -13.55 -2.66
CA VAL A 512 -44.37 -14.28 -3.37
C VAL A 512 -44.50 -13.71 -4.78
N THR A 513 -44.81 -14.57 -5.74
CA THR A 513 -45.03 -14.16 -7.14
C THR A 513 -46.43 -13.56 -7.32
N ALA A 514 -46.66 -12.93 -8.48
CA ALA A 514 -48.02 -12.73 -8.98
C ALA A 514 -48.69 -14.09 -9.33
N ASP A 515 -49.99 -14.06 -9.64
CA ASP A 515 -50.74 -15.25 -10.04
C ASP A 515 -50.16 -15.92 -11.29
N GLN A 516 -50.03 -17.23 -11.24
CA GLN A 516 -49.43 -18.06 -12.28
C GLN A 516 -50.46 -18.86 -13.09
N SER A 517 -51.76 -18.65 -12.84
CA SER A 517 -52.85 -19.40 -13.48
C SER A 517 -52.73 -19.41 -15.01
N THR A 518 -52.39 -18.27 -15.63
CA THR A 518 -52.19 -18.20 -17.09
C THR A 518 -50.91 -18.88 -17.55
N ALA A 519 -49.81 -18.73 -16.80
CA ALA A 519 -48.50 -19.28 -17.18
C ALA A 519 -48.47 -20.82 -17.12
N TRP A 520 -49.23 -21.40 -16.18
CA TRP A 520 -49.24 -22.85 -15.91
C TRP A 520 -50.24 -23.63 -16.78
N THR A 521 -50.97 -22.99 -17.70
CA THR A 521 -51.76 -23.69 -18.74
C THR A 521 -50.92 -24.13 -19.94
N THR A 522 -49.61 -23.92 -19.90
CA THR A 522 -48.67 -24.35 -20.95
C THR A 522 -47.50 -25.09 -20.32
N VAL A 523 -46.96 -26.09 -21.04
CA VAL A 523 -45.77 -26.83 -20.62
C VAL A 523 -44.49 -26.00 -20.80
N GLY A 524 -43.38 -26.46 -20.22
CA GLY A 524 -42.05 -25.85 -20.34
C GLY A 524 -41.59 -25.09 -19.09
N VAL A 525 -40.39 -24.50 -19.18
CA VAL A 525 -39.79 -23.71 -18.10
C VAL A 525 -40.58 -22.42 -17.88
N LYS A 526 -40.86 -22.09 -16.62
CA LYS A 526 -41.53 -20.86 -16.19
C LYS A 526 -40.61 -20.09 -15.27
N THR A 527 -40.38 -18.82 -15.61
CA THR A 527 -39.66 -17.85 -14.79
C THR A 527 -40.68 -16.91 -14.17
N ALA A 528 -40.80 -16.94 -12.85
CA ALA A 528 -41.77 -16.14 -12.12
C ALA A 528 -41.05 -15.11 -11.25
N ALA A 529 -41.31 -13.84 -11.53
CA ALA A 529 -40.71 -12.74 -10.80
C ALA A 529 -41.24 -12.66 -9.36
N ILE A 530 -40.33 -12.35 -8.43
CA ILE A 530 -40.61 -11.99 -7.04
C ILE A 530 -40.05 -10.61 -6.74
N THR A 531 -40.50 -9.97 -5.67
CA THR A 531 -39.80 -8.79 -5.15
C THR A 531 -38.37 -9.18 -4.79
N PRO A 532 -37.33 -8.52 -5.33
CA PRO A 532 -35.94 -8.91 -5.12
C PRO A 532 -35.58 -9.10 -3.64
N GLN A 533 -34.93 -10.22 -3.31
CA GLN A 533 -34.50 -10.57 -1.96
C GLN A 533 -32.99 -10.76 -1.93
N THR A 534 -32.30 -10.12 -0.98
CA THR A 534 -30.88 -10.42 -0.72
C THR A 534 -30.80 -11.56 0.29
N LEU A 535 -30.28 -12.71 -0.14
CA LEU A 535 -30.19 -13.92 0.67
C LEU A 535 -28.75 -14.13 1.15
N ALA A 536 -28.56 -14.43 2.43
CA ALA A 536 -27.27 -14.85 2.98
C ALA A 536 -26.97 -16.32 2.64
N VAL A 537 -25.74 -16.77 2.88
CA VAL A 537 -25.38 -18.20 2.83
C VAL A 537 -26.31 -18.99 3.75
N GLY A 538 -26.99 -20.00 3.23
CA GLY A 538 -27.98 -20.72 4.01
C GLY A 538 -28.94 -21.57 3.19
N SER A 539 -29.92 -22.16 3.88
CA SER A 539 -31.01 -22.92 3.26
C SER A 539 -32.28 -22.07 3.17
N TYR A 540 -33.00 -22.23 2.07
CA TYR A 540 -34.27 -21.57 1.81
C TYR A 540 -35.23 -22.59 1.20
N TYR A 541 -36.52 -22.29 1.21
CA TYR A 541 -37.53 -23.13 0.56
C TYR A 541 -38.26 -22.35 -0.52
N VAL A 542 -38.42 -22.99 -1.68
CA VAL A 542 -39.38 -22.58 -2.70
C VAL A 542 -40.70 -23.29 -2.43
N ALA A 543 -41.76 -22.51 -2.22
CA ALA A 543 -43.12 -23.00 -2.04
C ALA A 543 -43.90 -22.93 -3.35
N ILE A 544 -44.69 -23.97 -3.62
CA ILE A 544 -45.54 -24.10 -4.81
C ILE A 544 -46.97 -24.36 -4.34
N LEU A 545 -47.90 -23.51 -4.75
CA LEU A 545 -49.34 -23.68 -4.50
C LEU A 545 -50.08 -23.61 -5.83
N ALA A 546 -50.90 -24.63 -6.12
CA ALA A 546 -51.77 -24.63 -7.28
C ALA A 546 -53.22 -24.96 -6.90
N ASN A 547 -54.17 -24.31 -7.56
CA ASN A 547 -55.60 -24.51 -7.39
C ASN A 547 -56.32 -24.59 -8.74
N GLY A 548 -57.14 -25.61 -8.92
CA GLY A 548 -57.93 -25.85 -10.13
C GLY A 548 -58.49 -27.28 -10.18
N THR A 549 -59.42 -27.55 -11.12
CA THR A 549 -59.98 -28.91 -11.25
C THR A 549 -58.97 -29.90 -11.84
N THR A 550 -58.05 -29.40 -12.66
CA THR A 550 -56.87 -30.14 -13.14
C THR A 550 -55.61 -29.33 -12.83
N PRO A 551 -54.97 -29.53 -11.66
CA PRO A 551 -53.74 -28.83 -11.31
C PRO A 551 -52.57 -29.19 -12.25
N PRO A 552 -51.59 -28.29 -12.42
CA PRO A 552 -50.41 -28.59 -13.24
C PRO A 552 -49.55 -29.71 -12.63
N GLN A 553 -48.75 -30.34 -13.49
CA GLN A 553 -47.66 -31.21 -13.05
C GLN A 553 -46.34 -30.46 -13.19
N PHE A 554 -45.55 -30.43 -12.12
CA PHE A 554 -44.24 -29.76 -12.11
C PHE A 554 -43.12 -30.78 -12.24
N SER A 555 -42.04 -30.36 -12.90
CA SER A 555 -40.85 -31.19 -13.08
C SER A 555 -40.27 -31.65 -11.75
N MET A 556 -39.86 -32.91 -11.71
CA MET A 556 -39.35 -33.53 -10.49
C MET A 556 -38.36 -34.66 -10.75
N GLY A 557 -37.43 -34.85 -9.82
CA GLY A 557 -36.46 -35.95 -9.85
C GLY A 557 -37.03 -37.32 -9.44
N ALA A 558 -36.27 -38.38 -9.74
CA ALA A 558 -36.59 -39.74 -9.32
C ALA A 558 -36.22 -39.98 -7.85
N GLY A 559 -37.20 -40.18 -6.97
CA GLY A 559 -36.92 -40.52 -5.57
C GLY A 559 -38.11 -41.09 -4.78
N GLY A 560 -37.88 -42.17 -4.05
CA GLY A 560 -38.77 -42.60 -2.95
C GLY A 560 -38.56 -41.70 -1.72
N ALA A 561 -39.59 -41.54 -0.89
CA ALA A 561 -39.67 -40.53 0.19
C ALA A 561 -38.49 -40.61 1.16
N LEU A 562 -38.04 -41.84 1.42
CA LEU A 562 -36.95 -42.15 2.32
C LEU A 562 -35.64 -41.61 1.76
N ASN A 563 -35.29 -41.92 0.50
CA ASN A 563 -33.97 -41.65 -0.08
C ASN A 563 -33.67 -40.15 -0.29
N VAL A 564 -34.68 -39.34 -0.64
CA VAL A 564 -34.48 -37.90 -0.93
C VAL A 564 -34.40 -37.03 0.33
N ASN A 565 -34.78 -37.58 1.48
CA ASN A 565 -34.78 -36.89 2.77
C ASN A 565 -33.94 -37.60 3.86
N VAL A 566 -33.14 -38.63 3.56
CA VAL A 566 -32.31 -39.36 4.57
C VAL A 566 -31.26 -38.43 5.20
N PRO A 567 -31.08 -38.39 6.54
CA PRO A 567 -31.95 -38.77 7.66
C PRO A 567 -32.51 -37.51 8.34
N SER A 568 -33.06 -36.59 7.55
CA SER A 568 -33.52 -35.30 8.04
C SER A 568 -34.81 -35.47 8.84
N VAL A 569 -34.85 -34.97 10.07
CA VAL A 569 -36.12 -34.74 10.78
C VAL A 569 -37.00 -33.80 9.96
N THR A 570 -38.32 -33.89 10.09
CA THR A 570 -39.30 -33.15 9.27
C THR A 570 -38.96 -31.67 9.08
N GLY A 571 -38.54 -30.95 10.13
CA GLY A 571 -38.17 -29.52 10.02
C GLY A 571 -36.93 -29.23 9.17
N ALA A 572 -36.11 -30.23 8.89
CA ALA A 572 -34.90 -30.16 8.09
C ALA A 572 -34.99 -30.91 6.74
N ALA A 573 -36.14 -31.49 6.38
CA ALA A 573 -36.30 -32.24 5.14
C ALA A 573 -36.01 -31.37 3.89
N ARG A 574 -35.58 -31.99 2.79
CA ARG A 574 -35.35 -31.28 1.51
C ARG A 574 -36.66 -31.01 0.78
N PHE A 575 -37.62 -31.93 0.90
CA PHE A 575 -38.91 -31.84 0.23
C PHE A 575 -40.05 -32.13 1.20
N LEU A 576 -41.00 -31.19 1.29
CA LEU A 576 -42.14 -31.28 2.18
C LEU A 576 -43.46 -31.04 1.42
N THR A 577 -44.50 -31.70 1.89
CA THR A 577 -45.90 -31.34 1.64
C THR A 577 -46.38 -30.51 2.83
N GLY A 578 -46.79 -29.29 2.52
CA GLY A 578 -47.22 -28.22 3.40
C GLY A 578 -48.69 -28.30 3.83
N PRO A 579 -49.25 -27.20 4.38
CA PRO A 579 -50.68 -27.13 4.72
C PRO A 579 -51.58 -27.31 3.48
N THR A 580 -52.76 -27.87 3.72
CA THR A 580 -53.80 -28.13 2.72
C THR A 580 -54.90 -27.06 2.75
N ALA A 581 -55.84 -27.12 1.81
CA ALA A 581 -56.96 -26.18 1.66
C ALA A 581 -56.54 -24.69 1.57
N GLN A 582 -55.35 -24.42 1.03
CA GLN A 582 -54.81 -23.08 0.87
C GLN A 582 -55.27 -22.44 -0.44
N THR A 583 -55.81 -21.23 -0.37
CA THR A 583 -56.06 -20.38 -1.54
C THR A 583 -54.96 -19.33 -1.75
N SER A 584 -54.03 -19.21 -0.79
CA SER A 584 -52.86 -18.34 -0.87
C SER A 584 -51.68 -18.97 -0.10
N LEU A 585 -50.46 -18.52 -0.38
CA LEU A 585 -49.28 -18.98 0.37
C LEU A 585 -49.25 -18.34 1.77
N PRO A 586 -49.19 -19.11 2.88
CA PRO A 586 -49.16 -18.56 4.24
C PRO A 586 -48.00 -17.58 4.51
N ALA A 587 -48.18 -16.61 5.41
CA ALA A 587 -47.07 -15.74 5.81
C ALA A 587 -45.96 -16.50 6.57
N SER A 588 -46.31 -17.60 7.23
CA SER A 588 -45.38 -18.49 7.92
C SER A 588 -45.86 -19.94 7.82
N ILE A 589 -44.93 -20.88 7.74
CA ILE A 589 -45.15 -22.32 7.74
C ILE A 589 -44.27 -22.94 8.82
N THR A 590 -44.88 -23.67 9.76
CA THR A 590 -44.11 -24.45 10.75
C THR A 590 -43.54 -25.69 10.08
N LEU A 591 -42.26 -25.66 9.69
CA LEU A 591 -41.65 -26.73 8.89
C LEU A 591 -41.66 -28.10 9.58
N SER A 592 -41.56 -28.13 10.91
CA SER A 592 -41.57 -29.38 11.69
C SER A 592 -42.91 -30.11 11.71
N SER A 593 -44.03 -29.44 11.38
CA SER A 593 -45.36 -30.04 11.34
C SER A 593 -45.77 -30.53 9.95
N GLN A 594 -44.92 -30.36 8.94
CA GLN A 594 -45.21 -30.75 7.57
C GLN A 594 -44.99 -32.25 7.34
N THR A 595 -45.36 -32.78 6.18
CA THR A 595 -45.13 -34.19 5.85
C THR A 595 -44.01 -34.30 4.83
N GLN A 596 -43.07 -35.24 4.99
CA GLN A 596 -42.06 -35.49 3.96
C GLN A 596 -42.70 -36.00 2.68
N THR A 597 -42.29 -35.45 1.54
CA THR A 597 -42.82 -35.87 0.23
C THR A 597 -41.77 -36.61 -0.59
N THR A 598 -42.24 -37.57 -1.39
CA THR A 598 -41.47 -38.25 -2.44
C THR A 598 -41.26 -37.35 -3.67
N GLY A 599 -42.11 -36.32 -3.80
CA GLY A 599 -42.10 -35.39 -4.92
C GLY A 599 -40.92 -34.43 -4.83
N ALA A 600 -39.74 -34.84 -5.31
CA ALA A 600 -38.54 -34.01 -5.43
C ALA A 600 -38.71 -32.97 -6.55
N ARG A 601 -39.64 -32.04 -6.36
CA ARG A 601 -39.96 -30.98 -7.32
C ARG A 601 -38.74 -30.10 -7.53
N TRP A 602 -38.54 -29.72 -8.77
CA TRP A 602 -37.40 -28.91 -9.17
C TRP A 602 -37.75 -27.42 -9.10
N ALA A 603 -36.83 -26.67 -8.50
CA ALA A 603 -36.82 -25.22 -8.55
C ALA A 603 -35.38 -24.70 -8.68
N GLY A 604 -35.24 -23.58 -9.39
CA GLY A 604 -34.03 -22.78 -9.48
C GLY A 604 -34.29 -21.31 -9.10
N LEU A 605 -33.23 -20.58 -8.78
CA LEU A 605 -33.28 -19.14 -8.48
C LEU A 605 -32.35 -18.35 -9.41
N THR A 606 -32.77 -17.17 -9.84
CA THR A 606 -31.95 -16.20 -10.61
C THR A 606 -32.06 -14.77 -10.10
#